data_AF-A0A3P7P2U2-F1
#
_entry.id   AF-A0A3P7P2U2-F1
#
_cell.length_a   1.000
_cell.length_b   1.000
_cell.length_c   1.000
_cell.angle_alpha   90.00
_cell.angle_beta   90.00
_cell.angle_gamma   90.00
#
_symmetry.space_group_name_H-M   'P 1'
#
loop_
_entity.id
_entity.type
_entity.pdbx_description
1 polymer ?
#
loop_
_entity_poly.entity_id
_entity_poly.type
_entity_poly.pdbx_seq_one_letter_code
_entity_poly.pdbx_strand_id
1 'polypeptide(L)'
;MRARSCQGFAIISEDLGIVQPVMGTLESQQLHLGYGDRSVTCYHSENINEADVEKIDSFCKAKELELWNTRLFKDLQKRDGKTVYRLRLASSKTGAVSEGA
;
A
#
# COMPACT_ATOMS: atom_id res chain seq x y z
N MET A 1 43.64 10.95 -13.55
CA MET A 1 42.66 11.23 -12.47
C MET A 1 41.27 11.26 -13.08
N ARG A 2 40.42 10.26 -12.82
CA ARG A 2 39.01 10.26 -13.30
C ARG A 2 38.17 11.04 -12.28
N ALA A 3 37.54 12.11 -12.74
CA ALA A 3 36.56 12.86 -11.98
C ALA A 3 35.40 11.94 -11.59
N ARG A 4 35.27 11.62 -10.31
CA ARG A 4 34.03 11.08 -9.72
C ARG A 4 33.13 12.28 -9.40
N SER A 5 32.71 12.99 -10.44
CA SER A 5 31.79 14.11 -10.32
C SER A 5 30.46 13.71 -10.95
N CYS A 6 29.36 14.09 -10.31
CA CYS A 6 27.98 14.12 -10.85
C CYS A 6 27.04 12.92 -10.64
N GLN A 7 27.42 11.76 -10.11
CA GLN A 7 26.43 10.68 -9.91
C GLN A 7 25.38 11.00 -8.82
N GLY A 8 25.81 11.61 -7.70
CA GLY A 8 24.91 11.91 -6.57
C GLY A 8 23.96 13.07 -6.81
N PHE A 9 24.36 14.06 -7.61
CA PHE A 9 23.52 15.23 -7.92
C PHE A 9 22.41 14.90 -8.93
N ALA A 10 22.67 13.97 -9.87
CA ALA A 10 21.68 13.51 -10.84
C ALA A 10 20.52 12.77 -10.16
N ILE A 11 20.82 11.85 -9.22
CA ILE A 11 19.80 11.08 -8.49
C ILE A 11 18.88 12.01 -7.68
N ILE A 12 19.45 13.01 -7.00
CA ILE A 12 18.66 13.99 -6.23
C ILE A 12 17.73 14.79 -7.15
N SER A 13 18.18 15.16 -8.36
CA SER A 13 17.34 15.91 -9.30
C SER A 13 16.19 15.08 -9.87
N GLU A 14 16.42 13.78 -10.07
CA GLU A 14 15.46 12.85 -10.67
C GLU A 14 14.39 12.42 -9.65
N ASP A 15 14.79 12.09 -8.42
CA ASP A 15 13.88 11.78 -7.32
C ASP A 15 13.03 13.00 -6.93
N LEU A 16 13.63 14.20 -6.93
CA LEU A 16 12.89 15.43 -6.64
C LEU A 16 11.80 15.68 -7.69
N GLY A 17 12.07 15.43 -8.97
CA GLY A 17 11.05 15.57 -10.03
C GLY A 17 9.82 14.69 -9.83
N ILE A 18 9.96 13.54 -9.15
CA ILE A 18 8.87 12.61 -8.87
C ILE A 18 8.03 13.08 -7.67
N VAL A 19 8.67 13.55 -6.59
CA VAL A 19 7.98 13.89 -5.34
C VAL A 19 7.50 15.34 -5.27
N GLN A 20 8.14 16.26 -5.99
CA GLN A 20 7.83 17.69 -5.98
C GLN A 20 6.36 18.03 -6.27
N PRO A 21 5.64 17.38 -7.22
CA PRO A 21 4.22 17.67 -7.42
C PRO A 21 3.35 17.25 -6.23
N VAL A 22 3.69 16.16 -5.54
CA VAL A 22 2.91 15.66 -4.39
C VAL A 22 3.21 16.47 -3.12
N MET A 23 4.45 16.95 -2.96
CA MET A 23 4.88 17.69 -1.77
C MET A 23 4.13 19.01 -1.54
N GLY A 24 3.74 19.70 -2.63
CA GLY A 24 3.08 21.01 -2.56
C GLY A 24 1.56 20.97 -2.74
N THR A 25 0.98 19.78 -2.91
CA THR A 25 -0.45 19.65 -3.21
C THR A 25 -1.26 19.60 -1.90
N LEU A 26 -2.37 20.34 -1.88
CA LEU A 26 -3.31 20.43 -0.76
C LEU A 26 -4.73 20.09 -1.24
N GLU A 27 -4.85 19.01 -1.99
CA GLU A 27 -6.16 18.48 -2.36
C GLU A 27 -6.92 18.05 -1.10
N SER A 28 -8.24 18.24 -1.09
CA SER A 28 -9.08 17.93 0.07
C SER A 28 -8.97 16.47 0.53
N GLN A 29 -8.60 15.56 -0.38
CA GLN A 29 -8.37 14.15 -0.12
C GLN A 29 -7.04 13.86 0.59
N GLN A 30 -6.07 14.76 0.51
CA GLN A 30 -4.72 14.61 1.05
C GLN A 30 -4.54 15.28 2.42
N LEU A 31 -5.57 15.99 2.90
CA LEU A 31 -5.54 16.72 4.18
C LEU A 31 -5.62 15.80 5.40
N HIS A 32 -6.18 14.60 5.25
CA HIS A 32 -6.48 13.70 6.35
C HIS A 32 -6.02 12.27 6.05
N LEU A 33 -5.56 11.57 7.09
CA LEU A 33 -5.27 10.14 7.04
C LEU A 33 -6.54 9.36 7.41
N GLY A 34 -6.90 8.34 6.62
CA GLY A 34 -8.16 7.63 6.81
C GLY A 34 -8.56 6.73 5.64
N TYR A 35 -9.83 6.32 5.63
CA TYR A 35 -10.44 5.47 4.61
C TYR A 35 -11.39 6.25 3.69
N GLY A 36 -11.47 5.82 2.42
CA GLY A 36 -12.42 6.34 1.44
C GLY A 36 -11.98 7.63 0.74
N ASP A 37 -12.90 8.22 -0.03
CA ASP A 37 -12.62 9.29 -1.01
C ASP A 37 -12.19 10.64 -0.42
N ARG A 38 -12.01 10.76 0.89
CA ARG A 38 -11.67 12.01 1.58
C ARG A 38 -10.32 11.96 2.32
N SER A 39 -9.60 10.86 2.20
CA SER A 39 -8.40 10.64 3.00
C SER A 39 -7.45 9.64 2.35
N VAL A 40 -6.17 9.80 2.63
CA VAL A 40 -5.10 8.94 2.10
C VAL A 40 -4.61 7.95 3.14
N THR A 41 -4.27 6.72 2.72
CA THR A 41 -3.60 5.74 3.56
C THR A 41 -2.69 4.84 2.72
N CYS A 42 -1.52 4.50 3.26
CA CYS A 42 -0.59 3.54 2.63
C CYS A 42 -0.72 2.12 3.19
N TYR A 43 -1.60 1.92 4.18
CA TYR A 43 -1.87 0.60 4.77
C TYR A 43 -2.91 -0.19 3.98
N HIS A 44 -3.77 0.53 3.26
CA HIS A 44 -4.88 0.00 2.50
C HIS A 44 -4.82 0.54 1.07
N SER A 45 -5.21 -0.27 0.09
CA SER A 45 -5.49 0.23 -1.24
C SER A 45 -6.69 1.20 -1.21
N GLU A 46 -6.66 2.22 -2.06
CA GLU A 46 -7.69 3.28 -2.17
C GLU A 46 -9.12 2.75 -2.33
N ASN A 47 -9.30 1.54 -2.85
CA ASN A 47 -10.61 0.93 -3.08
C ASN A 47 -11.17 0.16 -1.85
N ILE A 48 -10.57 0.32 -0.67
CA ILE A 48 -10.98 -0.38 0.55
C ILE A 48 -11.94 0.48 1.36
N ASN A 49 -13.12 -0.07 1.63
CA ASN A 49 -14.10 0.51 2.52
C ASN A 49 -13.97 -0.07 3.94
N GLU A 50 -14.53 0.61 4.93
CA GLU A 50 -14.56 0.14 6.33
C GLU A 50 -15.16 -1.26 6.46
N ALA A 51 -16.24 -1.55 5.73
CA ALA A 51 -16.87 -2.88 5.69
C ALA A 51 -15.95 -3.99 5.13
N ASP A 52 -14.94 -3.65 4.31
CA ASP A 52 -13.93 -4.62 3.86
C ASP A 52 -12.89 -4.86 4.96
N VAL A 53 -12.54 -3.83 5.74
CA VAL A 53 -11.61 -3.92 6.87
C VAL A 53 -12.19 -4.81 7.97
N GLU A 54 -13.46 -4.64 8.33
CA GLU A 54 -14.12 -5.48 9.36
C GLU A 54 -14.18 -6.96 8.97
N LYS A 55 -14.41 -7.25 7.68
CA LYS A 55 -14.41 -8.63 7.16
C LYS A 55 -13.04 -9.27 7.27
N ILE A 56 -11.99 -8.52 6.90
CA ILE A 56 -10.61 -9.00 6.99
C ILE A 56 -10.17 -9.13 8.45
N ASP A 57 -10.57 -8.21 9.32
CA ASP A 57 -10.29 -8.29 10.75
C ASP A 57 -10.91 -9.53 11.38
N SER A 58 -12.18 -9.82 11.04
CA SER A 58 -12.86 -11.04 11.45
C SER A 58 -12.17 -12.30 10.93
N PHE A 59 -11.72 -12.29 9.67
CA PHE A 59 -10.97 -13.39 9.06
C PHE A 59 -9.62 -13.61 9.74
N CYS A 60 -8.86 -12.54 10.00
CA CYS A 60 -7.56 -12.61 10.66
C CYS A 60 -7.69 -13.09 12.10
N LYS A 61 -8.70 -12.64 12.86
CA LYS A 61 -9.02 -13.16 14.20
C LYS A 61 -9.32 -14.66 14.17
N ALA A 62 -10.12 -15.12 13.20
CA ALA A 62 -10.43 -16.54 13.06
C ALA A 62 -9.22 -17.41 12.69
N LYS A 63 -8.22 -16.82 12.02
CA LYS A 63 -6.97 -17.47 11.61
C LYS A 63 -5.81 -17.25 12.59
N GLU A 64 -6.06 -16.63 13.74
CA GLU A 64 -5.05 -16.26 14.74
C GLU A 64 -3.87 -15.46 14.13
N LEU A 65 -4.17 -14.65 13.11
CA LEU A 65 -3.21 -13.81 12.41
C LEU A 65 -3.23 -12.40 12.98
N GLU A 66 -2.06 -11.95 13.45
CA GLU A 66 -1.90 -10.58 13.92
C GLU A 66 -1.77 -9.58 12.76
N LEU A 67 -2.59 -8.54 12.79
CA LEU A 67 -2.67 -7.52 11.73
C LEU A 67 -1.56 -6.46 11.80
N TRP A 68 -0.87 -6.34 12.93
CA TRP A 68 0.15 -5.31 13.18
C TRP A 68 1.24 -5.24 12.10
N ASN A 69 1.61 -6.40 11.55
CA ASN A 69 2.65 -6.52 10.52
C ASN A 69 2.06 -6.82 9.13
N THR A 70 0.86 -6.32 8.85
CA THR A 70 0.19 -6.60 7.57
C THR A 70 -0.25 -5.32 6.88
N ARG A 71 -0.27 -5.37 5.54
CA ARG A 71 -0.91 -4.36 4.69
C ARG A 71 -1.93 -5.03 3.79
N LEU A 72 -3.08 -4.40 3.60
CA LEU A 72 -4.21 -4.97 2.87
C LEU A 72 -4.34 -4.31 1.48
N PHE A 73 -4.32 -5.15 0.45
CA PHE A 73 -4.54 -4.72 -0.93
C PHE A 73 -5.79 -5.38 -1.47
N LYS A 74 -6.57 -4.64 -2.25
CA LYS A 74 -7.76 -5.14 -2.95
C LYS A 74 -7.47 -5.06 -4.44
N ASP A 75 -7.46 -6.19 -5.11
CA ASP A 75 -7.24 -6.22 -6.54
C ASP A 75 -8.50 -5.74 -7.28
N LEU A 76 -8.32 -4.83 -8.25
CA LEU A 76 -9.41 -4.33 -9.09
C LEU A 76 -9.93 -5.39 -10.06
N GLN A 77 -9.07 -6.33 -10.44
CA GLN A 77 -9.46 -7.45 -11.30
C GLN A 77 -10.16 -8.53 -10.46
N LYS A 78 -11.47 -8.61 -10.64
CA LYS A 78 -12.27 -9.72 -10.10
C LYS A 78 -11.79 -11.01 -10.78
N ARG A 79 -11.22 -11.94 -10.01
CA ARG A 79 -11.05 -13.32 -10.48
C ARG A 79 -12.35 -14.06 -10.23
N ASP A 80 -12.93 -14.64 -11.27
CA ASP A 80 -14.15 -15.45 -11.18
C ASP A 80 -15.35 -14.73 -10.53
N GLY A 81 -15.46 -13.41 -10.78
CA GLY A 81 -16.52 -12.58 -10.21
C GLY A 81 -16.38 -12.25 -8.72
N LYS A 82 -15.32 -12.73 -8.06
CA LYS A 82 -15.05 -12.50 -6.64
C LYS A 82 -14.00 -11.42 -6.44
N THR A 83 -14.20 -10.62 -5.40
CA THR A 83 -13.20 -9.63 -4.95
C THR A 83 -12.03 -10.38 -4.32
N VAL A 84 -10.83 -10.16 -4.86
CA VAL A 84 -9.60 -10.76 -4.34
C VAL A 84 -8.92 -9.78 -3.40
N TYR A 85 -8.70 -10.21 -2.16
CA TYR A 85 -7.95 -9.47 -1.16
C TYR A 85 -6.57 -10.11 -1.01
N ARG A 86 -5.53 -9.28 -0.90
CA ARG A 86 -4.15 -9.69 -0.74
C ARG A 86 -3.58 -9.06 0.53
N LEU A 87 -3.32 -9.90 1.52
CA LEU A 87 -2.63 -9.49 2.74
C LEU A 87 -1.11 -9.64 2.54
N ARG A 88 -0.34 -8.57 2.70
CA ARG A 88 1.13 -8.61 2.66
C ARG A 88 1.67 -8.52 4.08
N LEU A 89 2.32 -9.58 4.53
CA LEU A 89 3.10 -9.61 5.76
C LEU A 89 4.47 -8.95 5.51
N ALA A 90 4.93 -8.05 6.38
CA ALA A 90 6.29 -7.52 6.26
C ALA A 90 7.29 -8.53 6.85
N SER A 91 7.88 -9.33 5.96
CA SER A 91 8.93 -10.29 6.28
C SER A 91 10.11 -10.08 5.35
N SER A 92 11.32 -10.32 5.85
CA SER A 92 12.54 -10.31 5.04
C SER A 92 12.54 -11.44 4.01
N LYS A 93 11.86 -12.57 4.31
CA LYS A 93 11.73 -13.69 3.38
C LYS A 93 10.46 -13.53 2.54
N THR A 94 10.60 -13.69 1.23
CA THR A 94 9.46 -13.72 0.32
C THR A 94 8.89 -15.15 0.30
N GLY A 95 7.61 -15.28 0.64
CA GLY A 95 6.84 -16.52 0.53
C GLY A 95 5.41 -16.20 0.13
N ALA A 96 4.89 -16.92 -0.87
CA ALA A 96 3.48 -16.86 -1.19
C ALA A 96 2.76 -17.91 -0.35
N VAL A 97 1.98 -17.47 0.63
CA VAL A 97 1.04 -18.36 1.33
C VAL A 97 -0.24 -18.35 0.51
N SER A 98 -0.34 -19.28 -0.44
CA SER A 98 -1.64 -19.62 -1.02
C SER A 98 -2.26 -20.68 -0.11
N GLU A 99 -3.26 -20.32 0.68
CA GLU A 99 -4.20 -21.35 1.15
C GLU A 99 -4.94 -21.84 -0.10
N GLY A 100 -4.45 -22.97 -0.62
CA GLY A 100 -5.17 -23.78 -1.59
C GLY A 100 -6.51 -24.22 -1.01
N ALA A 101 -7.48 -24.36 -1.90
CA ALA A 101 -8.80 -24.91 -1.66
C ALA A 101 -8.79 -26.22 -0.85
#